data_AF-A0A494VIJ7-F1
#
_entry.id   AF-A0A494VIJ7-F1
#
_cell.length_a   1.000
_cell.length_b   1.000
_cell.length_c   1.000
_cell.angle_alpha   90.00
_cell.angle_beta   90.00
_cell.angle_gamma   90.00
#
_symmetry.space_group_name_H-M   'P 1'
#
loop_
_entity.id
_entity.type
_entity.pdbx_description
1 polymer ?
#
loop_
_entity_poly.entity_id
_entity_poly.type
_entity_poly.pdbx_seq_one_letter_code
_entity_poly.pdbx_strand_id
1 'polypeptide(L)'
;MSIKTIIVVVVAVLLTIVLMQNTDEVYFKFLFSTFRVSKLTMMLVVAVTGFLLGLIVAWPKKQKFDIGGYHDAIHDKNNPDTLSDEDREYIN
;
A
#
# COMPACT_ATOMS: atom_id res chain seq x y z
N MET A 1 -3.46 28.68 -32.05
CA MET A 1 -3.52 27.58 -31.06
C MET A 1 -2.81 26.38 -31.64
N SER A 2 -1.97 25.68 -30.88
CA SER A 2 -1.38 24.42 -31.37
C SER A 2 -2.42 23.31 -31.33
N ILE A 3 -2.28 22.28 -32.18
CA ILE A 3 -3.16 21.09 -32.13
C ILE A 3 -3.20 20.47 -30.73
N LYS A 4 -2.07 20.49 -30.02
CA LYS A 4 -1.94 20.00 -28.64
C LYS A 4 -2.86 20.78 -27.70
N THR A 5 -2.92 22.10 -27.85
CA THR A 5 -3.78 22.97 -27.04
C THR A 5 -5.25 22.67 -27.29
N ILE A 6 -5.65 22.49 -28.55
CA ILE A 6 -7.03 22.16 -28.92
C ILE A 6 -7.43 20.82 -28.32
N ILE A 7 -6.56 19.80 -28.42
CA ILE A 7 -6.80 18.47 -27.84
C ILE A 7 -6.99 18.57 -26.32
N VAL A 8 -6.09 19.28 -25.61
CA VAL A 8 -6.20 19.46 -24.16
C VAL A 8 -7.51 20.15 -23.76
N VAL A 9 -7.92 21.18 -24.51
CA VAL A 9 -9.19 21.89 -24.25
C VAL A 9 -10.40 20.97 -24.48
N VAL A 10 -10.42 20.22 -25.57
CA VAL A 10 -11.50 19.25 -25.86
C VAL A 10 -11.59 18.21 -24.75
N VAL A 11 -10.45 17.64 -24.34
CA VAL A 11 -10.39 16.66 -23.24
C VAL A 11 -10.89 17.28 -21.93
N ALA A 12 -10.49 18.50 -21.61
CA ALA A 12 -10.94 19.19 -20.39
C ALA A 12 -12.46 19.44 -20.39
N VAL A 13 -13.03 19.87 -21.52
CA VAL A 13 -14.48 20.07 -21.67
C VAL A 13 -15.22 18.74 -21.52
N LEU A 14 -14.78 17.69 -22.20
CA LEU A 14 -15.39 16.36 -22.09
C LEU A 14 -15.31 15.81 -20.66
N LEU A 15 -14.16 15.94 -20.01
CA LEU A 15 -13.99 15.55 -18.60
C LEU A 15 -14.97 16.31 -17.70
N THR A 16 -15.12 17.61 -17.90
CA THR A 16 -16.05 18.44 -17.14
C THR A 16 -17.49 17.98 -17.32
N ILE A 17 -17.91 17.67 -18.56
CA ILE A 17 -19.25 17.13 -18.85
C ILE A 17 -19.47 15.81 -18.12
N VAL A 18 -18.52 14.88 -18.17
CA VAL A 18 -18.63 13.58 -17.47
C VAL A 18 -18.77 13.80 -15.96
N LEU A 19 -18.01 14.73 -15.38
CA LEU A 19 -18.14 15.06 -13.96
C LEU A 19 -19.53 15.63 -13.63
N MET A 20 -20.01 16.59 -14.43
CA MET A 20 -21.36 17.16 -14.26
C MET A 20 -22.47 16.12 -14.39
N GLN A 21 -22.33 15.14 -15.30
CA GLN A 21 -23.30 14.06 -15.46
C GLN A 21 -23.33 13.08 -14.29
N ASN A 22 -22.25 12.99 -13.50
CA ASN A 22 -22.15 12.08 -12.36
C ASN A 22 -22.34 12.80 -11.02
N THR A 23 -22.82 14.04 -11.02
CA THR A 23 -23.06 14.79 -9.78
C THR A 23 -24.41 14.48 -9.13
N ASP A 24 -25.23 13.62 -9.75
CA ASP A 24 -26.50 13.14 -9.20
C ASP A 24 -26.35 12.61 -7.78
N GLU A 25 -27.37 12.86 -6.96
CA GLU A 25 -27.42 12.37 -5.58
C GLU A 25 -27.67 10.86 -5.50
N VAL A 26 -26.97 10.21 -4.56
CA VAL A 26 -27.19 8.84 -4.11
C VAL A 26 -27.42 8.86 -2.61
N TYR A 27 -28.35 8.02 -2.18
CA TYR A 27 -28.63 7.79 -0.77
C TYR A 27 -27.60 6.84 -0.17
N PHE A 28 -26.77 7.36 0.73
CA PHE A 28 -25.85 6.59 1.53
C PHE A 28 -26.45 6.38 2.93
N LYS A 29 -26.75 5.14 3.30
CA LYS A 29 -27.28 4.79 4.62
C LYS A 29 -26.15 4.27 5.49
N PHE A 30 -25.96 4.88 6.66
CA PHE A 30 -24.96 4.45 7.62
C PHE A 30 -25.58 4.35 9.01
N LEU A 31 -25.68 3.11 9.51
CA LEU A 31 -26.45 2.73 10.69
C LEU A 31 -27.87 3.33 10.66
N PHE A 32 -28.10 4.41 11.41
CA PHE A 32 -29.40 5.06 11.59
C PHE A 32 -29.53 6.38 10.83
N SER A 33 -28.52 6.79 10.05
CA SER A 33 -28.52 8.04 9.29
C SER A 33 -28.55 7.80 7.79
N THR A 34 -29.20 8.72 7.06
CA THR A 34 -29.21 8.74 5.60
C THR A 34 -28.60 10.05 5.10
N PHE A 35 -27.53 9.93 4.33
CA PHE A 35 -26.83 11.05 3.72
C PHE A 35 -27.12 11.07 2.22
N ARG A 36 -27.22 12.26 1.65
CA ARG A 36 -27.30 12.47 0.21
C ARG A 36 -25.94 12.96 -0.26
N VAL A 37 -25.27 12.17 -1.09
CA VAL A 37 -23.94 12.47 -1.61
C VAL A 37 -23.94 12.28 -3.12
N SER A 38 -23.11 13.04 -3.83
CA SER A 38 -23.01 12.84 -5.28
C SER A 38 -22.39 11.47 -5.61
N LYS A 39 -22.78 10.84 -6.73
CA LYS A 39 -22.15 9.59 -7.22
C LYS A 39 -20.63 9.75 -7.33
N LEU A 40 -20.16 10.89 -7.83
CA LEU A 40 -18.73 11.22 -7.89
C LEU A 40 -18.05 11.13 -6.53
N THR A 41 -18.59 11.80 -5.50
CA THR A 41 -18.01 11.79 -4.16
C THR A 41 -17.96 10.37 -3.61
N MET A 42 -19.01 9.58 -3.81
CA MET A 42 -19.03 8.18 -3.37
C MET A 42 -17.95 7.35 -4.06
N MET A 43 -17.82 7.45 -5.38
CA MET A 43 -16.78 6.73 -6.14
C MET A 43 -15.37 7.12 -5.69
N LEU A 44 -15.13 8.41 -5.44
CA LEU A 44 -13.83 8.89 -4.95
C LEU A 44 -13.49 8.31 -3.58
N VAL A 45 -14.43 8.34 -2.63
CA VAL A 45 -14.24 7.78 -1.29
C VAL A 45 -13.94 6.29 -1.37
N VAL A 46 -14.68 5.53 -2.17
CA VAL A 46 -14.43 4.09 -2.37
C VAL A 46 -13.06 3.83 -2.99
N ALA A 47 -12.68 4.60 -4.01
CA ALA A 47 -11.38 4.46 -4.66
C ALA A 47 -10.21 4.76 -3.69
N VAL A 48 -10.31 5.87 -2.94
CA VAL A 48 -9.28 6.27 -1.97
C VAL A 48 -9.18 5.26 -0.83
N THR A 49 -10.31 4.83 -0.26
CA THR A 49 -10.31 3.83 0.83
C THR A 49 -9.75 2.50 0.36
N GLY A 50 -10.16 2.00 -0.82
CA GLY A 50 -9.60 0.79 -1.42
C GLY A 50 -8.10 0.90 -1.69
N PHE A 51 -7.63 2.05 -2.20
CA PHE A 51 -6.22 2.31 -2.42
C PHE A 51 -5.41 2.33 -1.10
N LEU A 52 -5.90 3.01 -0.06
CA LEU A 52 -5.25 3.06 1.24
C LEU A 52 -5.18 1.68 1.90
N LEU A 53 -6.27 0.90 1.86
CA LEU A 53 -6.28 -0.48 2.34
C LEU A 53 -5.29 -1.34 1.56
N GLY A 54 -5.27 -1.19 0.23
CA GLY A 54 -4.29 -1.85 -0.64
C GLY A 54 -2.86 -1.50 -0.25
N LEU A 55 -2.56 -0.23 0.02
CA LEU A 55 -1.24 0.21 0.49
C LEU A 55 -0.86 -0.40 1.84
N ILE A 56 -1.79 -0.44 2.80
CA ILE A 56 -1.54 -1.03 4.12
C ILE A 56 -1.25 -2.53 3.99
N VAL A 57 -2.01 -3.25 3.15
CA VAL A 57 -1.81 -4.68 2.89
C VAL A 57 -0.50 -4.93 2.14
N ALA A 58 -0.20 -4.10 1.15
CA ALA A 58 1.00 -4.20 0.35
C ALA A 58 2.26 -3.72 1.08
N TRP A 59 2.12 -3.08 2.26
CA TRP A 59 3.27 -2.58 3.01
C TRP A 59 4.18 -3.76 3.39
N PRO A 60 5.39 -3.86 2.82
CA PRO A 60 6.30 -4.93 3.17
C PRO A 60 6.64 -4.81 4.66
N LYS A 61 6.16 -5.76 5.47
CA LYS A 61 6.66 -5.91 6.83
C LYS A 61 8.14 -6.22 6.70
N LYS A 62 9.00 -5.36 7.27
CA LYS A 62 10.43 -5.66 7.38
C LYS A 62 10.55 -7.07 7.96
N GLN A 63 11.11 -8.00 7.19
CA GLN A 63 11.44 -9.31 7.74
C GLN A 63 12.32 -9.04 8.95
N LYS A 64 11.82 -9.41 10.14
CA LYS A 64 12.66 -9.44 11.32
C LYS A 64 13.63 -10.58 11.03
N PHE A 65 14.84 -10.24 10.61
CA PHE A 65 15.94 -11.20 10.66
C PHE A 65 16.10 -11.55 12.13
N ASP A 66 15.69 -12.75 12.50
CA ASP A 66 15.94 -13.30 13.83
C ASP A 66 17.41 -13.72 13.88
N ILE A 67 18.28 -12.72 14.08
CA ILE A 67 19.72 -12.95 14.20
C ILE A 67 19.99 -13.84 15.42
N GLY A 68 19.20 -13.71 16.49
CA GLY A 68 19.31 -14.53 17.70
C GLY A 68 18.96 -16.00 17.45
N GLY A 69 17.86 -16.27 16.77
CA GLY A 69 17.45 -17.63 16.39
C GLY A 69 18.39 -18.29 15.38
N TYR A 70 19.00 -17.52 14.48
CA TYR A 70 20.01 -18.04 13.55
C TYR A 70 21.33 -18.38 14.25
N HIS A 71 21.75 -17.57 15.22
CA HIS A 71 22.95 -17.86 16.04
C HIS A 71 22.73 -19.06 16.96
N ASP A 72 21.57 -19.17 17.64
CA ASP A 72 21.22 -20.32 18.49
C ASP A 72 21.03 -21.62 17.68
N ALA A 73 20.72 -21.55 16.38
CA ALA A 73 20.64 -22.72 15.51
C ALA A 73 22.01 -23.22 15.02
N ILE A 74 23.00 -22.33 14.93
CA ILE A 74 24.37 -22.66 14.49
C ILE A 74 25.27 -23.05 15.67
N HIS A 75 25.05 -22.45 16.84
CA HIS A 75 25.79 -22.74 18.05
C HIS A 75 24.92 -23.53 19.04
N ASP A 76 25.13 -24.84 19.11
CA ASP A 76 24.51 -25.69 20.14
C ASP A 76 24.97 -25.20 21.52
N LYS A 77 24.05 -24.62 22.30
CA LYS A 77 24.29 -24.10 23.66
C LYS A 77 24.87 -25.13 24.62
N ASN A 78 24.78 -26.43 24.31
CA ASN A 78 25.29 -27.51 25.15
C ASN A 78 26.72 -27.93 24.80
N ASN A 79 27.29 -27.42 23.70
CA ASN A 79 28.68 -27.70 23.34
C ASN A 79 29.57 -26.50 23.73
N PRO A 80 30.53 -26.66 24.65
CA PRO A 80 31.45 -25.58 25.01
C PRO A 80 32.42 -25.20 23.88
N ASP A 81 32.45 -26.01 22.82
CA ASP A 81 33.34 -25.83 21.68
C ASP A 81 32.71 -24.87 20.65
N THR A 82 32.97 -23.58 20.84
CA THR A 82 32.44 -22.50 19.99
C THR A 82 33.42 -22.07 18.88
N LEU A 83 34.58 -22.71 18.77
CA LEU A 83 35.59 -22.33 17.79
C LEU A 83 35.34 -23.00 16.43
N SER A 84 35.38 -22.18 15.38
CA SER A 84 35.36 -22.68 14.00
C SER A 84 36.65 -23.41 13.66
N ASP A 85 36.61 -24.29 12.65
CA ASP A 85 37.80 -25.04 12.22
C ASP A 85 38.94 -24.12 11.78
N GLU A 86 38.61 -22.97 11.19
CA GLU A 86 39.57 -21.92 10.83
C GLU A 86 40.21 -21.29 12.07
N ASP A 87 39.44 -20.97 13.12
CA ASP A 87 39.97 -20.39 14.37
C ASP A 87 40.93 -21.34 15.10
N ARG A 88 40.71 -22.66 14.96
CA ARG A 88 41.60 -23.67 15.57
C ARG A 88 42.98 -23.70 14.94
N GLU A 89 43.08 -23.43 13.64
CA GLU A 89 44.35 -23.37 12.92
C GLU A 89 45.21 -22.19 13.39
N TYR A 90 44.60 -21.12 13.90
CA TYR A 90 45.33 -19.95 14.43
C TYR A 90 45.91 -20.15 15.85
N ILE A 91 45.42 -21.13 16.61
CA ILE A 91 45.82 -21.36 18.01
C ILE A 91 46.89 -22.46 18.12
N ASN A 92 47.08 -23.26 17.07
CA ASN A 92 48.04 -24.37 17.00
C ASN A 92 49.34 -23.97 16.30
#